data_AF-A0A7T0JR92-F1
#
_entry.id   AF-A0A7T0JR92-F1
#
_cell.length_a   1.000
_cell.length_b   1.000
_cell.length_c   1.000
_cell.angle_alpha   90.00
_cell.angle_beta   90.00
_cell.angle_gamma   90.00
#
_symmetry.space_group_name_H-M   'P 1'
#
loop_
_entity.id
_entity.type
_entity.pdbx_description
1 polymer ?
#
loop_
_entity_poly.entity_id
_entity_poly.type
_entity_poly.pdbx_seq_one_letter_code
_entity_poly.pdbx_strand_id
1 'polypeptide(L)'
;MNTISENIAFAKAAIDYVNIKMDIGASNKVWPISEWWGKGAKIACAGSYLNEGEMRVQVRKTLKSVKQASGKYTNEDVLNSQAEWASLYGCGNCGEQSSIAFVFLRNKGVRSLDWMHFIDRDHAFVIINRQAASDEKDYKSWGADAVLCDPWKSEACLVSKSSLFSPILKTESLFRLD
;
A
#
# COMPACT_ATOMS: atom_id res chain seq x y z
N MET A 1 -14.64 -6.96 17.52
CA MET A 1 -13.47 -7.33 16.68
C MET A 1 -13.97 -8.23 15.57
N ASN A 2 -13.47 -8.03 14.36
CA ASN A 2 -13.79 -8.89 13.22
C ASN A 2 -13.16 -10.27 13.43
N THR A 3 -13.77 -11.30 12.84
CA THR A 3 -13.19 -12.63 12.73
C THR A 3 -12.04 -12.65 11.72
N ILE A 4 -11.19 -13.68 11.79
CA ILE A 4 -10.12 -13.91 10.81
C ILE A 4 -10.67 -13.99 9.38
N SER A 5 -11.78 -14.71 9.19
CA SER A 5 -12.41 -14.86 7.87
C SER A 5 -12.93 -13.54 7.31
N GLU A 6 -13.49 -12.67 8.16
CA GLU A 6 -13.91 -11.32 7.77
C GLU A 6 -12.71 -10.45 7.39
N ASN A 7 -11.62 -10.47 8.18
CA ASN A 7 -10.42 -9.71 7.84
C ASN A 7 -9.78 -10.16 6.52
N ILE A 8 -9.75 -11.47 6.25
CA ILE A 8 -9.30 -11.99 4.95
C ILE A 8 -10.24 -11.54 3.81
N ALA A 9 -11.56 -11.54 4.04
CA ALA A 9 -12.52 -11.05 3.06
C ALA A 9 -12.35 -9.54 2.77
N PHE A 10 -12.10 -8.73 3.80
CA PHE A 10 -11.78 -7.32 3.65
C PHE A 10 -10.49 -7.10 2.87
N ALA A 11 -9.43 -7.86 3.18
CA ALA A 11 -8.18 -7.80 2.43
C ALA A 11 -8.40 -8.11 0.93
N LYS A 12 -9.15 -9.18 0.62
CA LYS A 12 -9.50 -9.52 -0.77
C LYS A 12 -10.28 -8.40 -1.46
N ALA A 13 -11.30 -7.86 -0.80
CA ALA A 13 -12.09 -6.76 -1.35
C ALA A 13 -11.24 -5.49 -1.60
N ALA A 14 -10.25 -5.22 -0.75
CA ALA A 14 -9.32 -4.13 -0.94
C ALA A 14 -8.40 -4.36 -2.14
N ILE A 15 -7.89 -5.59 -2.33
CA ILE A 15 -7.08 -5.96 -3.50
C ILE A 15 -7.91 -5.80 -4.78
N ASP A 16 -9.15 -6.27 -4.80
CA ASP A 16 -10.04 -6.12 -5.96
C ASP A 16 -10.31 -4.64 -6.27
N TYR A 17 -10.54 -3.84 -5.24
CA TYR A 17 -10.71 -2.40 -5.40
C TYR A 17 -9.47 -1.72 -5.99
N VAL A 18 -8.28 -2.09 -5.52
CA VAL A 18 -7.01 -1.58 -6.08
C VAL A 18 -6.86 -1.99 -7.54
N ASN A 19 -7.19 -3.23 -7.90
CA ASN A 19 -7.12 -3.70 -9.29
C ASN A 19 -8.06 -2.93 -10.22
N ILE A 20 -9.25 -2.54 -9.73
CA ILE A 20 -10.19 -1.68 -10.48
C ILE A 20 -9.60 -0.28 -10.66
N LYS A 21 -8.91 0.26 -9.64
CA LYS A 21 -8.31 1.59 -9.70
C LYS A 21 -7.04 1.65 -10.51
N MET A 22 -6.27 0.55 -10.60
CA MET A 22 -4.96 0.48 -11.23
C MET A 22 -5.03 -0.03 -12.68
N ASP A 23 -5.78 0.67 -13.53
CA ASP A 23 -6.00 0.30 -14.94
C ASP A 23 -4.73 0.39 -15.81
N ILE A 24 -3.85 1.34 -15.53
CA ILE A 24 -2.50 1.44 -16.10
C ILE A 24 -1.55 0.48 -15.36
N GLY A 25 -1.67 0.40 -14.03
CA GLY A 25 -0.94 -0.53 -13.19
C GLY A 25 0.45 -0.08 -12.74
N ALA A 26 1.29 -1.06 -12.40
CA ALA A 26 2.64 -0.86 -11.85
C ALA A 26 3.69 -0.50 -12.91
N SER A 27 4.62 0.41 -12.61
CA SER A 27 5.70 0.78 -13.54
C SER A 27 6.73 -0.34 -13.78
N ASN A 28 6.78 -1.35 -12.91
CA ASN A 28 7.76 -2.45 -12.96
C ASN A 28 7.15 -3.88 -13.10
N LYS A 29 5.82 -4.04 -13.25
CA LYS A 29 5.24 -5.36 -13.61
C LYS A 29 5.33 -5.56 -15.12
N VAL A 30 6.03 -6.62 -15.53
CA VAL A 30 6.14 -7.08 -16.92
C VAL A 30 4.88 -7.90 -17.26
N TRP A 31 3.75 -7.24 -17.52
CA TRP A 31 2.60 -7.92 -18.11
C TRP A 31 2.77 -7.99 -19.64
N PRO A 32 2.34 -9.07 -20.34
CA PRO A 32 2.42 -9.11 -21.79
C PRO A 32 1.41 -8.12 -22.36
N ILE A 33 1.88 -7.04 -23.00
CA ILE A 33 0.98 -6.15 -23.74
C ILE A 33 1.64 -5.71 -25.04
N SER A 34 0.98 -6.08 -26.12
CA SER A 34 1.27 -5.81 -27.52
C SER A 34 0.89 -4.40 -27.98
N GLU A 35 0.78 -3.41 -27.07
CA GLU A 35 0.28 -2.07 -27.43
C GLU A 35 1.21 -0.97 -26.93
N TRP A 36 1.74 -0.21 -27.90
CA TRP A 36 2.63 0.95 -27.72
C TRP A 36 2.06 2.01 -26.76
N TRP A 37 0.73 2.11 -26.65
CA TRP A 37 0.03 3.05 -25.77
C TRP A 37 0.21 2.74 -24.27
N GLY A 38 0.31 1.46 -23.89
CA GLY A 38 0.43 1.06 -22.48
C GLY A 38 1.80 1.34 -21.84
N LYS A 39 2.88 1.36 -22.64
CA LYS A 39 4.25 1.57 -22.13
C LYS A 39 4.55 3.06 -21.91
N GLY A 40 4.11 3.93 -22.82
CA GLY A 40 4.24 5.38 -22.71
C GLY A 40 3.43 5.95 -21.54
N ALA A 41 2.17 5.49 -21.40
CA ALA A 41 1.30 5.89 -20.28
C ALA A 41 1.89 5.50 -18.91
N LYS A 42 2.46 4.30 -18.78
CA LYS A 42 3.12 3.85 -17.53
C LYS A 42 4.31 4.72 -17.13
N ILE A 43 5.22 4.99 -18.07
CA ILE A 43 6.42 5.80 -17.83
C ILE A 43 6.04 7.25 -17.52
N ALA A 44 5.05 7.79 -18.22
CA ALA A 44 4.57 9.14 -17.96
C ALA A 44 3.87 9.24 -16.59
N CYS A 45 3.16 8.19 -16.17
CA CYS A 45 2.32 8.19 -14.99
C CYS A 45 3.09 7.87 -13.70
N ALA A 46 3.70 6.69 -13.62
CA ALA A 46 4.37 6.17 -12.42
C ALA A 46 5.90 6.41 -12.42
N GLY A 47 6.40 7.02 -13.50
CA GLY A 47 7.81 7.32 -13.67
C GLY A 47 8.61 6.13 -14.19
N SER A 48 9.89 6.39 -14.38
CA SER A 48 10.92 5.45 -14.83
C SER A 48 12.26 5.85 -14.22
N TYR A 49 13.35 5.21 -14.64
CA TYR A 49 14.69 5.66 -14.26
C TYR A 49 15.00 7.10 -14.73
N LEU A 50 14.28 7.60 -15.75
CA LEU A 50 14.54 8.88 -16.40
C LEU A 50 13.58 10.00 -15.95
N ASN A 51 12.48 9.68 -15.25
CA ASN A 51 11.47 10.65 -14.84
C ASN A 51 10.71 10.21 -13.58
N GLU A 52 10.22 11.17 -12.82
CA GLU A 52 9.46 10.89 -11.59
C GLU A 52 8.05 10.35 -11.86
N GLY A 53 7.48 10.66 -13.03
CA GLY A 53 6.07 10.41 -13.34
C GLY A 53 5.18 11.54 -12.82
N GLU A 54 4.20 11.92 -13.63
CA GLU A 54 3.21 12.98 -13.34
C GLU A 54 2.51 12.77 -11.99
N MET A 55 2.11 11.53 -11.68
CA MET A 55 1.41 11.20 -10.44
C MET A 55 2.25 11.57 -9.21
N ARG A 56 3.54 11.20 -9.20
CA ARG A 56 4.43 11.46 -8.06
C ARG A 56 4.77 12.95 -7.93
N VAL A 57 4.84 13.68 -9.04
CA VAL A 57 4.94 15.14 -9.03
C VAL A 57 3.75 15.76 -8.30
N GLN A 58 2.52 15.28 -8.53
CA GLN A 58 1.34 15.78 -7.82
C GLN A 58 1.35 15.41 -6.32
N VAL A 59 1.79 14.21 -5.97
CA VAL A 59 2.00 13.81 -4.56
C VAL A 59 2.97 14.78 -3.88
N ARG A 60 4.13 15.09 -4.51
CA ARG A 60 5.11 16.03 -3.96
C ARG A 60 4.58 17.45 -3.83
N LYS A 61 3.83 17.93 -4.83
CA LYS A 61 3.18 19.26 -4.76
C LYS A 61 2.23 19.32 -3.57
N THR A 62 1.39 18.31 -3.39
CA THR A 62 0.43 18.20 -2.27
C THR A 62 1.17 18.25 -0.93
N LEU A 63 2.20 17.41 -0.75
CA LEU A 63 2.97 17.38 0.50
C LEU A 63 3.76 18.66 0.75
N LYS A 64 4.23 19.34 -0.29
CA LYS A 64 4.87 20.65 -0.18
C LYS A 64 3.88 21.71 0.31
N SER A 65 2.66 21.71 -0.22
CA SER A 65 1.59 22.61 0.22
C SER A 65 1.19 22.35 1.67
N VAL A 66 1.04 21.08 2.08
CA VAL A 66 0.81 20.71 3.48
C VAL A 66 1.93 21.25 4.37
N LYS A 67 3.20 20.94 4.03
CA LYS A 67 4.36 21.43 4.80
C LYS A 67 4.43 22.96 4.89
N GLN A 68 4.06 23.67 3.84
CA GLN A 68 4.01 25.14 3.87
C GLN A 68 2.94 25.67 4.81
N ALA A 69 1.79 24.99 4.89
CA ALA A 69 0.68 25.40 5.75
C ALA A 69 0.90 25.02 7.24
N SER A 70 1.46 23.84 7.52
CA SER A 70 1.56 23.27 8.87
C SER A 70 2.99 23.17 9.42
N GLY A 71 4.01 23.51 8.63
CA GLY A 71 5.43 23.36 8.95
C GLY A 71 6.01 21.95 8.74
N LYS A 72 5.17 20.91 8.72
CA LYS A 72 5.56 19.51 8.47
C LYS A 72 4.39 18.69 7.93
N TYR A 73 4.66 17.69 7.09
CA TYR A 73 3.67 16.65 6.78
C TYR A 73 3.91 15.41 7.65
N THR A 74 2.88 14.59 7.81
CA THR A 74 2.86 13.33 8.55
C THR A 74 2.84 12.14 7.60
N ASN A 75 3.02 10.92 8.13
CA ASN A 75 2.84 9.71 7.33
C ASN A 75 1.38 9.51 6.89
N GLU A 76 0.41 10.05 7.63
CA GLU A 76 -0.99 10.07 7.20
C GLU A 76 -1.18 10.96 5.96
N ASP A 77 -0.53 12.12 5.91
CA ASP A 77 -0.57 12.99 4.73
C ASP A 77 0.05 12.31 3.50
N VAL A 78 1.15 11.57 3.69
CA VAL A 78 1.78 10.76 2.63
C VAL A 78 0.82 9.68 2.14
N LEU A 79 0.27 8.89 3.06
CA LEU A 79 -0.69 7.82 2.78
C LEU A 79 -1.89 8.33 1.98
N ASN A 80 -2.50 9.43 2.44
CA ASN A 80 -3.68 10.01 1.81
C ASN A 80 -3.37 10.56 0.42
N SER A 81 -2.27 11.30 0.29
CA SER A 81 -1.82 11.88 -0.99
C SER A 81 -1.50 10.79 -2.01
N GLN A 82 -0.78 9.74 -1.60
CA GLN A 82 -0.50 8.60 -2.48
C GLN A 82 -1.78 7.90 -2.92
N ALA A 83 -2.69 7.59 -2.00
CA ALA A 83 -3.94 6.92 -2.33
C ALA A 83 -4.80 7.72 -3.31
N GLU A 84 -4.91 9.04 -3.11
CA GLU A 84 -5.67 9.95 -3.96
C GLU A 84 -5.10 10.00 -5.38
N TRP A 85 -3.83 10.39 -5.51
CA TRP A 85 -3.22 10.62 -6.81
C TRP A 85 -3.04 9.33 -7.59
N ALA A 86 -2.67 8.23 -6.94
CA ALA A 86 -2.57 6.93 -7.60
C ALA A 86 -3.94 6.40 -8.06
N SER A 87 -5.01 6.66 -7.31
CA SER A 87 -6.37 6.30 -7.73
C SER A 87 -6.85 7.15 -8.91
N LEU A 88 -6.48 8.43 -8.96
CA LEU A 88 -6.87 9.34 -10.03
C LEU A 88 -6.14 9.02 -11.35
N TYR A 89 -4.85 8.72 -11.25
CA TYR A 89 -4.00 8.44 -12.40
C TYR A 89 -4.03 6.98 -12.85
N GLY A 90 -4.50 6.08 -11.99
CA GLY A 90 -4.62 4.66 -12.29
C GLY A 90 -3.29 3.89 -12.35
N CYS A 91 -2.24 4.43 -11.74
CA CYS A 91 -0.91 3.84 -11.73
C CYS A 91 -0.21 4.02 -10.38
N GLY A 92 0.76 3.14 -10.10
CA GLY A 92 1.57 3.23 -8.88
C GLY A 92 2.26 1.92 -8.52
N ASN A 93 3.27 2.02 -7.65
CA ASN A 93 4.03 0.89 -7.14
C ASN A 93 3.38 0.30 -5.87
N CYS A 94 4.10 -0.55 -5.13
CA CYS A 94 3.59 -1.18 -3.91
C CYS A 94 3.19 -0.16 -2.84
N GLY A 95 3.92 0.96 -2.69
CA GLY A 95 3.57 2.05 -1.78
C GLY A 95 2.22 2.68 -2.11
N GLU A 96 2.01 3.04 -3.38
CA GLU A 96 0.76 3.65 -3.81
C GLU A 96 -0.42 2.65 -3.79
N GLN A 97 -0.21 1.41 -4.20
CA GLN A 97 -1.24 0.37 -4.17
C GLN A 97 -1.67 0.00 -2.75
N SER A 98 -0.72 -0.15 -1.83
CA SER A 98 -1.01 -0.39 -0.41
C SER A 98 -1.70 0.82 0.25
N SER A 99 -1.36 2.05 -0.16
CA SER A 99 -2.06 3.26 0.28
C SER A 99 -3.54 3.26 -0.12
N ILE A 100 -3.85 2.93 -1.38
CA ILE A 100 -5.25 2.79 -1.84
C ILE A 100 -6.00 1.73 -1.03
N ALA A 101 -5.38 0.56 -0.82
CA ALA A 101 -5.99 -0.50 -0.02
C ALA A 101 -6.27 -0.06 1.42
N PHE A 102 -5.31 0.60 2.07
CA PHE A 102 -5.49 1.11 3.43
C PHE A 102 -6.65 2.10 3.51
N VAL A 103 -6.68 3.10 2.63
CA VAL A 103 -7.74 4.12 2.62
C VAL A 103 -9.10 3.50 2.35
N PHE A 104 -9.18 2.53 1.43
CA PHE A 104 -10.41 1.77 1.18
C PHE A 104 -10.90 1.06 2.45
N LEU A 105 -10.02 0.31 3.13
CA LEU A 105 -10.35 -0.42 4.35
C LEU A 105 -10.81 0.54 5.47
N ARG A 106 -10.07 1.64 5.69
CA ARG A 106 -10.41 2.68 6.66
C ARG A 106 -11.81 3.26 6.39
N ASN A 107 -12.12 3.56 5.13
CA ASN A 107 -13.40 4.13 4.72
C ASN A 107 -14.56 3.12 4.82
N LYS A 108 -14.27 1.82 4.76
CA LYS A 108 -15.23 0.75 5.07
C LYS A 108 -15.45 0.54 6.58
N GLY A 109 -14.78 1.31 7.43
CA GLY A 109 -14.89 1.19 8.88
C GLY A 109 -14.03 0.07 9.47
N VAL A 110 -13.14 -0.54 8.68
CA VAL A 110 -12.15 -1.49 9.20
C VAL A 110 -11.15 -0.71 10.07
N ARG A 111 -10.75 -1.33 11.18
CA ARG A 111 -9.89 -0.78 12.23
C ARG A 111 -8.76 -1.74 12.57
N SER A 112 -7.84 -1.30 13.41
CA SER A 112 -6.56 -1.97 13.66
C SER A 112 -5.81 -2.25 12.36
N LEU A 113 -5.61 -1.19 11.57
CA LEU A 113 -4.90 -1.21 10.30
C LEU A 113 -3.51 -0.63 10.47
N ASP A 114 -2.52 -1.29 9.90
CA ASP A 114 -1.16 -0.76 9.80
C ASP A 114 -0.74 -0.69 8.33
N TRP A 115 -0.31 0.49 7.90
CA TRP A 115 0.39 0.68 6.65
C TRP A 115 1.88 0.42 6.90
N MET A 116 2.38 -0.67 6.34
CA MET A 116 3.67 -1.24 6.69
C MET A 116 4.63 -1.17 5.50
N HIS A 117 5.92 -1.13 5.81
CA HIS A 117 6.97 -1.42 4.83
C HIS A 117 8.03 -2.35 5.42
N PHE A 118 8.76 -3.03 4.54
CA PHE A 118 9.99 -3.71 4.95
C PHE A 118 11.14 -2.69 5.05
N ILE A 119 11.94 -2.79 6.11
CA ILE A 119 13.12 -1.92 6.31
C ILE A 119 14.24 -2.32 5.33
N ASP A 120 14.41 -3.62 5.10
CA ASP A 120 15.54 -4.17 4.36
C ASP A 120 15.25 -4.41 2.86
N ARG A 121 14.05 -4.04 2.39
CA ARG A 121 13.65 -4.14 0.97
C ARG A 121 12.54 -3.14 0.63
N ASP A 122 12.54 -2.65 -0.60
CA ASP A 122 11.52 -1.71 -1.10
C ASP A 122 10.18 -2.43 -1.38
N HIS A 123 9.38 -2.65 -0.34
CA HIS A 123 8.03 -3.22 -0.47
C HIS A 123 7.10 -2.78 0.67
N ALA A 124 5.92 -2.29 0.30
CA ALA A 124 4.88 -1.81 1.21
C ALA A 124 3.58 -2.62 1.08
N PHE A 125 2.86 -2.76 2.19
CA PHE A 125 1.67 -3.60 2.32
C PHE A 125 0.79 -3.10 3.49
N VAL A 126 -0.38 -3.71 3.67
CA VAL A 126 -1.29 -3.41 4.79
C VAL A 126 -1.43 -4.64 5.67
N ILE A 127 -1.39 -4.44 7.00
CA ILE A 127 -1.77 -5.46 7.97
C ILE A 127 -3.11 -5.08 8.60
N ILE A 128 -4.01 -6.05 8.69
CA ILE A 128 -5.27 -5.95 9.41
C ILE A 128 -5.13 -6.73 10.70
N ASN A 129 -5.52 -6.12 11.81
CA ASN A 129 -5.59 -6.71 13.14
C ASN A 129 -4.22 -7.14 13.70
N ARG A 130 -3.18 -6.29 13.54
CA ARG A 130 -1.93 -6.44 14.30
C ARG A 130 -2.18 -6.07 15.77
N GLN A 131 -1.79 -6.93 16.69
CA GLN A 131 -1.89 -6.66 18.13
C GLN A 131 -1.17 -5.37 18.53
N ALA A 132 -1.84 -4.49 19.28
CA ALA A 132 -1.35 -3.13 19.56
C ALA A 132 -0.02 -3.10 20.33
N ALA A 133 0.21 -4.04 21.24
CA ALA A 133 1.45 -4.15 22.02
C ALA A 133 2.55 -4.98 21.32
N SER A 134 2.31 -5.47 20.10
CA SER A 134 3.30 -6.26 19.36
C SER A 134 4.45 -5.41 18.85
N ASP A 135 5.60 -6.03 18.62
CA ASP A 135 6.73 -5.38 17.96
C ASP A 135 6.51 -5.33 16.45
N GLU A 136 6.44 -4.12 15.87
CA GLU A 136 6.28 -3.90 14.43
C GLU A 136 7.45 -4.45 13.60
N LYS A 137 8.60 -4.77 14.21
CA LYS A 137 9.77 -5.35 13.55
C LYS A 137 9.79 -6.88 13.56
N ASP A 138 8.94 -7.50 14.37
CA ASP A 138 8.83 -8.96 14.49
C ASP A 138 7.41 -9.43 14.18
N TYR A 139 7.21 -9.91 12.95
CA TYR A 139 5.90 -10.39 12.49
C TYR A 139 5.34 -11.56 13.31
N LYS A 140 6.20 -12.31 14.03
CA LYS A 140 5.74 -13.41 14.89
C LYS A 140 5.03 -12.90 16.14
N SER A 141 5.27 -11.65 16.52
CA SER A 141 4.63 -11.02 17.68
C SER A 141 3.25 -10.44 17.36
N TRP A 142 2.86 -10.33 16.09
CA TRP A 142 1.68 -9.55 15.64
C TRP A 142 0.32 -10.17 15.98
N GLY A 143 0.30 -11.40 16.50
CA GLY A 143 -0.90 -12.17 16.76
C GLY A 143 -1.19 -13.19 15.69
N ALA A 144 -1.84 -14.30 16.09
CA ALA A 144 -2.18 -15.40 15.19
C ALA A 144 -3.31 -15.06 14.19
N ASP A 145 -3.98 -13.94 14.41
CA ASP A 145 -5.11 -13.39 13.66
C ASP A 145 -4.75 -12.17 12.81
N ALA A 146 -3.46 -11.79 12.75
CA ALA A 146 -2.97 -10.76 11.85
C ALA A 146 -3.08 -11.20 10.40
N VAL A 147 -3.71 -10.36 9.57
CA VAL A 147 -3.98 -10.62 8.15
C VAL A 147 -3.17 -9.68 7.28
N LEU A 148 -2.46 -10.26 6.30
CA LEU A 148 -1.81 -9.54 5.23
C LEU A 148 -2.82 -9.13 4.16
N CYS A 149 -2.72 -7.88 3.72
CA CYS A 149 -3.34 -7.36 2.50
C CYS A 149 -2.24 -6.76 1.61
N ASP A 150 -1.85 -7.49 0.57
CA ASP A 150 -0.84 -7.09 -0.40
C ASP A 150 -1.42 -7.07 -1.83
N PRO A 151 -1.94 -5.90 -2.29
CA PRO A 151 -2.46 -5.76 -3.66
C PRO A 151 -1.40 -5.95 -4.73
N TRP A 152 -0.14 -5.63 -4.41
CA TRP A 152 0.97 -5.75 -5.34
C TRP A 152 1.28 -7.21 -5.69
N LYS A 153 1.26 -8.09 -4.69
CA LYS A 153 1.42 -9.54 -4.87
C LYS A 153 0.10 -10.28 -5.10
N SER A 154 -1.03 -9.57 -4.99
CA SER A 154 -2.38 -10.15 -5.00
C SER A 154 -2.55 -11.22 -3.91
N GLU A 155 -2.02 -10.94 -2.72
CA GLU A 155 -1.99 -11.86 -1.58
C GLU A 155 -2.84 -11.32 -0.42
N ALA A 156 -3.83 -12.13 0.00
CA ALA A 156 -4.68 -11.86 1.16
C ALA A 156 -4.80 -13.13 2.02
N CYS A 157 -4.06 -13.17 3.12
CA CYS A 157 -3.92 -14.37 3.96
C CYS A 157 -3.51 -14.02 5.39
N LEU A 158 -3.50 -15.00 6.29
CA LEU A 158 -2.83 -14.83 7.58
C LEU A 158 -1.34 -14.58 7.37
N VAL A 159 -0.76 -13.67 8.16
CA VAL A 159 0.68 -13.36 8.11
C VAL A 159 1.53 -14.63 8.26
N SER A 160 1.14 -15.56 9.13
CA SER A 160 1.85 -16.83 9.35
C SER A 160 1.85 -17.78 8.15
N LYS A 161 0.98 -17.56 7.15
CA LYS A 161 0.88 -18.36 5.93
C LYS A 161 1.54 -17.69 4.72
N SER A 162 1.97 -16.44 4.85
CA SER A 162 2.57 -15.72 3.73
C SER A 162 4.05 -16.04 3.58
N SER A 163 4.47 -16.31 2.34
CA SER A 163 5.90 -16.47 2.01
C SER A 163 6.69 -15.15 1.98
N LEU A 164 6.02 -14.00 2.12
CA LEU A 164 6.69 -12.70 2.16
C LEU A 164 7.52 -12.52 3.43
N PHE A 165 7.10 -13.14 4.53
CA PHE A 165 7.75 -12.98 5.82
C PHE A 165 8.79 -14.07 6.05
N SER A 166 9.95 -13.67 6.57
CA SER A 166 10.96 -14.60 7.08
C SER A 166 11.61 -14.00 8.32
N PRO A 167 12.22 -14.81 9.20
CA PRO A 167 12.79 -14.32 10.47
C PRO A 167 13.89 -13.27 10.34
N ILE A 168 14.49 -13.09 9.14
CA ILE A 168 15.56 -12.12 8.92
C ILE A 168 15.05 -10.78 8.39
N LEU A 169 13.80 -10.71 7.94
CA LEU A 169 13.23 -9.49 7.37
C LEU A 169 12.61 -8.65 8.48
N LYS A 170 12.97 -7.37 8.53
CA LYS A 170 12.37 -6.41 9.45
C LYS A 170 11.37 -5.52 8.74
N THR A 171 10.40 -5.06 9.52
CA THR A 171 9.30 -4.22 9.09
C THR A 171 9.13 -3.04 10.01
N GLU A 172 8.40 -2.03 9.56
CA GLU A 172 8.05 -0.85 10.35
C GLU A 172 6.64 -0.40 9.97
N SER A 173 5.89 0.09 10.96
CA SER A 173 4.58 0.70 10.73
C SER A 173 4.77 2.17 10.39
N LEU A 174 4.48 2.52 9.14
CA LEU A 174 4.49 3.92 8.68
C LEU A 174 3.31 4.68 9.27
N PHE A 175 2.14 4.05 9.33
CA PHE A 175 0.94 4.65 9.91
C PHE A 175 0.02 3.57 10.46
N ARG A 176 -0.51 3.79 11.66
CA ARG A 176 -1.43 2.88 12.32
C ARG A 176 -2.74 3.58 12.63
N LEU A 177 -3.85 2.91 12.32
CA LEU A 177 -5.19 3.29 12.70
C LEU A 177 -5.77 2.19 13.61
N ASP A 178 -5.90 2.49 14.90
CA ASP A 178 -6.46 1.55 15.87
C ASP A 178 -7.97 1.34 15.73
#